data_AF-A0A838LXA6-F1
#
_entry.id   AF-A0A838LXA6-F1
#
_cell.length_a   1.000
_cell.length_b   1.000
_cell.length_c   1.000
_cell.angle_alpha   90.00
_cell.angle_beta   90.00
_cell.angle_gamma   90.00
#
_symmetry.space_group_name_H-M   'P 1'
#
loop_
_entity.id
_entity.type
_entity.pdbx_description
1 polymer ?
#
loop_
_entity_poly.entity_id
_entity_poly.type
_entity_poly.pdbx_seq_one_letter_code
_entity_poly.pdbx_strand_id
1 'polypeptide(L)'
;MADMTLTDNQGSMNTINLPSEECRRGAIAAFQTLLKLDANASNHDNCGDEAGDFFAWRFEAATALADALGPMPDFARGAIMAMGEWIHYQNSTGTPNEHWQPVAAMTEVELQGEVAQMEADLAEDIARENRNVVQLRC
;
A
#
# COMPACT_ATOMS: atom_id res chain seq x y z
N MET A 1 -26.54 17.04 -12.10
CA MET A 1 -26.46 15.63 -11.68
C MET A 1 -27.47 14.88 -12.51
N ALA A 2 -27.09 13.75 -13.11
CA ALA A 2 -28.00 12.97 -13.93
C ALA A 2 -28.61 11.87 -13.05
N ASP A 3 -29.94 11.77 -13.04
CA ASP A 3 -30.65 10.76 -12.26
C ASP A 3 -30.98 9.57 -13.16
N MET A 4 -30.64 8.36 -12.69
CA MET A 4 -31.05 7.12 -13.35
C MET A 4 -32.13 6.44 -12.51
N THR A 5 -33.32 6.30 -13.08
CA THR A 5 -34.43 5.60 -12.44
C THR A 5 -34.36 4.13 -12.82
N LEU A 6 -34.19 3.25 -11.82
CA LEU A 6 -34.34 1.80 -12.00
C LEU A 6 -35.61 1.36 -11.27
N THR A 7 -36.53 0.73 -12.00
CA THR A 7 -37.70 0.05 -11.43
C THR A 7 -37.30 -1.35 -11.00
N ASP A 8 -37.48 -1.66 -9.72
CA ASP A 8 -37.36 -3.04 -9.25
C ASP A 8 -38.57 -3.89 -9.66
N ASN A 9 -38.48 -5.21 -9.44
CA ASN A 9 -39.56 -6.16 -9.74
C ASN A 9 -40.82 -5.95 -8.87
N GLN A 10 -40.81 -4.99 -7.93
CA GLN A 10 -41.96 -4.63 -7.08
C GLN A 10 -42.60 -3.28 -7.48
N GLY A 11 -42.12 -2.64 -8.56
CA GLY A 11 -42.65 -1.36 -9.03
C GLY A 11 -42.23 -0.17 -8.17
N SER A 12 -41.27 -0.34 -7.25
CA SER A 12 -40.67 0.78 -6.52
C SER A 12 -39.65 1.48 -7.42
N MET A 13 -39.80 2.81 -7.58
CA MET A 13 -38.81 3.62 -8.27
C MET A 13 -37.69 3.97 -7.28
N ASN A 14 -36.57 3.27 -7.38
CA ASN A 14 -35.34 3.69 -6.71
C ASN A 14 -34.59 4.67 -7.64
N THR A 15 -34.51 5.92 -7.21
CA THR A 15 -33.67 6.92 -7.88
C THR A 15 -32.23 6.71 -7.43
N ILE A 16 -31.37 6.33 -8.36
CA ILE A 16 -29.92 6.31 -8.11
C ILE A 16 -29.36 7.65 -8.59
N ASN A 17 -28.87 8.44 -7.63
CA ASN A 17 -28.13 9.65 -7.93
C ASN A 17 -26.77 9.24 -8.50
N LEU A 18 -26.52 9.56 -9.77
CA LEU A 18 -25.21 9.28 -10.36
C LEU A 18 -24.16 10.20 -9.72
N PRO A 19 -22.93 9.68 -9.48
CA PRO A 19 -21.83 10.50 -9.00
C PRO A 19 -21.54 11.64 -9.99
N SER A 20 -21.00 12.75 -9.47
CA SER A 20 -20.55 13.85 -10.32
C SER A 20 -19.44 13.40 -11.27
N GLU A 21 -19.24 14.12 -12.37
CA GLU A 21 -18.15 13.83 -13.31
C GLU A 21 -16.77 13.91 -12.63
N GLU A 22 -16.61 14.84 -11.67
CA GLU A 22 -15.41 14.95 -10.86
C GLU A 22 -15.18 13.70 -9.99
N CYS A 23 -16.22 13.21 -9.32
CA CYS A 23 -16.17 11.97 -8.55
C CYS A 23 -15.81 10.78 -9.44
N ARG A 24 -16.41 10.68 -10.63
CA ARG A 24 -16.11 9.63 -11.61
C ARG A 24 -14.64 9.68 -12.07
N ARG A 25 -14.11 10.86 -12.38
CA ARG A 25 -12.70 11.06 -12.76
C ARG A 25 -11.75 10.67 -11.64
N GLY A 26 -12.02 11.08 -10.41
CA GLY A 26 -11.23 10.69 -9.23
C GLY A 26 -11.20 9.18 -9.02
N ALA A 27 -12.36 8.51 -9.15
CA ALA A 27 -12.45 7.05 -9.03
C ALA A 27 -11.65 6.31 -10.12
N ILE A 28 -11.67 6.79 -11.36
CA ILE A 28 -10.87 6.22 -12.45
C ILE A 28 -9.36 6.39 -12.19
N ALA A 29 -8.94 7.58 -11.76
CA ALA A 29 -7.54 7.85 -11.45
C ALA A 29 -7.03 6.97 -10.30
N ALA A 30 -7.82 6.85 -9.22
CA ALA A 30 -7.52 5.94 -8.12
C ALA A 30 -7.40 4.48 -8.60
N PHE A 31 -8.38 4.00 -9.38
CA PHE A 31 -8.37 2.63 -9.88
C PHE A 31 -7.14 2.34 -10.75
N GLN A 32 -6.77 3.25 -11.65
CA GLN A 32 -5.57 3.10 -12.48
C GLN A 32 -4.28 3.07 -11.64
N THR A 33 -4.20 3.88 -10.58
CA THR A 33 -3.03 3.85 -9.68
C THR A 33 -3.00 2.58 -8.84
N LEU A 34 -4.15 2.09 -8.37
CA LEU A 34 -4.25 0.82 -7.65
C LEU A 34 -3.76 -0.36 -8.50
N LEU A 35 -4.09 -0.40 -9.80
CA LEU A 35 -3.55 -1.43 -10.70
C LEU A 35 -2.02 -1.36 -10.83
N LYS A 36 -1.43 -0.15 -10.83
CA LYS A 36 0.03 0.02 -10.86
C LYS A 36 0.66 -0.41 -9.54
N LEU A 37 0.01 -0.10 -8.42
CA LEU A 37 0.45 -0.51 -7.08
C LEU A 37 0.47 -2.02 -6.93
N ASP A 38 -0.61 -2.68 -7.35
CA ASP A 38 -0.73 -4.14 -7.34
C ASP A 38 0.37 -4.80 -8.18
N ALA A 39 0.61 -4.28 -9.39
CA ALA A 39 1.67 -4.76 -10.26
C ALA A 39 3.07 -4.50 -9.70
N ASN A 40 3.31 -3.34 -9.09
CA ASN A 40 4.58 -3.01 -8.46
C ASN A 40 4.86 -3.93 -7.27
N ALA A 41 3.90 -4.08 -6.34
CA ALA A 41 4.04 -4.95 -5.18
C ALA A 41 4.25 -6.42 -5.58
N SER A 42 3.58 -6.90 -6.65
CA SER A 42 3.73 -8.27 -7.15
C SER A 42 5.08 -8.56 -7.82
N ASN A 43 5.80 -7.53 -8.26
CA ASN A 43 7.11 -7.66 -8.90
C ASN A 43 8.27 -7.60 -7.90
N HIS A 44 7.99 -7.24 -6.64
CA HIS A 44 8.96 -7.28 -5.56
C HIS A 44 8.95 -8.70 -4.97
N ASP A 45 9.82 -9.57 -5.48
CA ASP A 45 10.17 -10.81 -4.78
C ASP A 45 10.71 -10.40 -3.41
N ASN A 46 10.08 -10.84 -2.32
CA ASN A 46 10.40 -10.52 -0.91
C ASN A 46 11.84 -10.86 -0.45
N CYS A 47 12.77 -11.16 -1.37
CA CYS A 47 14.03 -11.81 -1.11
C CYS A 47 15.16 -11.13 -1.87
N GLY A 48 15.62 -9.95 -1.43
CA GLY A 48 16.92 -9.45 -1.87
C GLY A 48 17.22 -7.97 -1.69
N ASP A 49 16.20 -7.12 -1.57
CA ASP A 49 16.42 -5.67 -1.60
C ASP A 49 16.72 -5.11 -0.20
N GLU A 50 17.55 -4.06 -0.16
CA GLU A 50 17.95 -3.39 1.08
C GLU A 50 16.70 -2.88 1.81
N ALA A 51 16.67 -2.96 3.15
CA ALA A 51 15.48 -2.55 3.92
C ALA A 51 15.06 -1.11 3.60
N GLY A 52 16.02 -0.22 3.32
CA GLY A 52 15.74 1.14 2.87
C GLY A 52 14.91 1.21 1.59
N ASP A 53 15.19 0.35 0.60
CA ASP A 53 14.46 0.30 -0.67
C ASP A 53 13.01 -0.15 -0.45
N PHE A 54 12.78 -1.12 0.44
CA PHE A 54 11.43 -1.57 0.80
C PHE A 54 10.56 -0.42 1.33
N PHE A 55 11.07 0.38 2.26
CA PHE A 55 10.33 1.52 2.79
C PHE A 55 10.18 2.66 1.76
N ALA A 56 11.19 2.88 0.93
CA ALA A 56 11.13 3.87 -0.15
C ALA A 56 10.03 3.53 -1.16
N TRP A 57 9.96 2.28 -1.63
CA TRP A 57 8.95 1.84 -2.59
C TRP A 57 7.54 1.95 -2.05
N ARG A 58 7.32 1.55 -0.79
CA ARG A 58 6.03 1.74 -0.11
C ARG A 58 5.62 3.22 -0.08
N PHE A 59 6.56 4.11 0.24
CA PHE A 59 6.29 5.54 0.32
C PHE A 59 6.02 6.16 -1.06
N GLU A 60 6.76 5.76 -2.08
CA GLU A 60 6.56 6.20 -3.47
C GLU A 60 5.19 5.75 -4.00
N ALA A 61 4.85 4.49 -3.76
CA ALA A 61 3.54 3.90 -4.05
C ALA A 61 2.40 4.73 -3.44
N ALA A 62 2.48 4.99 -2.14
CA ALA A 62 1.51 5.77 -1.39
C ALA A 62 1.37 7.21 -1.91
N THR A 63 2.51 7.84 -2.22
CA THR A 63 2.57 9.19 -2.79
C THR A 63 1.89 9.24 -4.16
N ALA A 64 2.15 8.26 -5.02
CA ALA A 64 1.54 8.18 -6.35
C ALA A 64 0.01 8.07 -6.28
N LEU A 65 -0.53 7.35 -5.30
CA LEU A 65 -1.99 7.26 -5.09
C LEU A 65 -2.58 8.59 -4.66
N ALA A 66 -1.94 9.28 -3.71
CA ALA A 66 -2.37 10.59 -3.25
C ALA A 66 -2.33 11.62 -4.39
N ASP A 67 -1.26 11.64 -5.17
CA ASP A 67 -1.08 12.59 -6.26
C ASP A 67 -2.08 12.36 -7.41
N ALA A 68 -2.42 11.10 -7.71
CA ALA A 68 -3.42 10.76 -8.73
C ALA A 68 -4.82 11.30 -8.41
N LEU A 69 -5.14 11.49 -7.13
CA LEU A 69 -6.41 12.05 -6.66
C LEU A 69 -6.43 13.58 -6.67
N GLY A 70 -5.27 14.22 -6.88
CA GLY A 70 -5.14 15.67 -6.98
C GLY A 70 -5.02 16.38 -5.62
N PRO A 71 -5.10 17.72 -5.61
CA PRO A 71 -4.94 18.51 -4.39
C PRO A 71 -6.02 18.20 -3.36
N MET A 72 -5.59 17.96 -2.12
CA MET A 72 -6.47 17.67 -0.98
C MET A 72 -5.84 18.17 0.32
N PRO A 73 -6.62 18.28 1.42
CA PRO A 73 -6.06 18.61 2.74
C PRO A 73 -5.04 17.56 3.22
N ASP A 74 -4.00 17.98 3.93
CA ASP A 74 -2.90 17.10 4.38
C ASP A 74 -3.39 15.88 5.19
N PHE A 75 -4.43 16.05 6.01
CA PHE A 75 -5.03 14.95 6.74
C PHE A 75 -5.61 13.87 5.80
N ALA A 76 -6.32 14.29 4.74
CA ALA A 76 -6.83 13.37 3.73
C ALA A 76 -5.70 12.74 2.91
N ARG A 77 -4.65 13.52 2.61
CA ARG A 77 -3.45 13.02 1.92
C ARG A 77 -2.79 11.91 2.73
N GLY A 78 -2.57 12.11 4.02
CA GLY A 78 -2.00 11.10 4.92
C GLY A 78 -2.84 9.83 4.99
N ALA A 79 -4.18 9.95 5.05
CA ALA A 79 -5.08 8.80 5.03
C ALA A 79 -5.00 7.99 3.71
N ILE A 80 -4.94 8.68 2.57
CA ILE A 80 -4.76 8.03 1.26
C ILE A 80 -3.39 7.36 1.15
N MET A 81 -2.34 8.01 1.64
CA MET A 81 -1.00 7.43 1.65
C MET A 81 -0.98 6.14 2.50
N ALA A 82 -1.54 6.17 3.71
CA ALA A 82 -1.63 4.98 4.56
C ALA A 82 -2.40 3.83 3.89
N MET A 83 -3.49 4.12 3.17
CA MET A 83 -4.21 3.11 2.38
C MET A 83 -3.36 2.54 1.24
N GLY A 84 -2.61 3.38 0.54
CA GLY A 84 -1.69 2.94 -0.53
C GLY A 84 -0.59 2.01 0.01
N GLU A 85 0.01 2.37 1.15
CA GLU A 85 1.02 1.53 1.81
C GLU A 85 0.44 0.20 2.30
N TRP A 86 -0.77 0.21 2.86
CA TRP A 86 -1.44 -1.01 3.31
C TRP A 86 -1.62 -1.99 2.14
N ILE A 87 -2.11 -1.49 1.00
CA ILE A 87 -2.34 -2.31 -0.20
C ILE A 87 -1.02 -2.86 -0.74
N HIS A 88 0.02 -2.02 -0.80
CA HIS A 88 1.34 -2.48 -1.20
C HIS A 88 1.85 -3.58 -0.26
N TYR A 89 1.83 -3.34 1.05
CA TYR A 89 2.30 -4.30 2.05
C TYR A 89 1.54 -5.63 2.00
N GLN A 90 0.22 -5.58 1.85
CA GLN A 90 -0.63 -6.76 1.72
C GLN A 90 -0.25 -7.63 0.51
N ASN A 91 0.10 -6.99 -0.60
CA ASN A 91 0.45 -7.67 -1.84
C ASN A 91 1.93 -8.07 -1.93
N SER A 92 2.83 -7.40 -1.22
CA SER A 92 4.25 -7.77 -1.15
C SER A 92 4.47 -8.80 -0.05
N THR A 93 4.19 -8.46 1.19
CA THR A 93 4.69 -9.14 2.39
C THR A 93 3.59 -9.91 3.14
N GLY A 94 2.32 -9.66 2.81
CA GLY A 94 1.15 -10.25 3.45
C GLY A 94 0.46 -9.29 4.42
N THR A 95 -0.42 -9.79 5.28
CA THR A 95 -1.27 -8.91 6.10
C THR A 95 -0.48 -8.15 7.16
N PRO A 96 -0.61 -6.81 7.26
CA PRO A 96 -0.09 -6.02 8.38
C PRO A 96 -0.55 -6.55 9.74
N ASN A 97 0.36 -6.57 10.73
CA ASN A 97 0.01 -6.91 12.11
C ASN A 97 -0.31 -5.65 12.93
N GLU A 98 -0.59 -5.82 14.24
CA GLU A 98 -0.91 -4.70 15.15
C GLU A 98 0.25 -3.73 15.43
N HIS A 99 1.46 -4.08 15.03
CA HIS A 99 2.65 -3.24 15.13
C HIS A 99 2.98 -2.52 13.83
N TRP A 100 2.25 -2.81 12.75
CA TRP A 100 2.48 -2.15 11.47
C TRP A 100 2.04 -0.70 11.52
N GLN A 101 2.90 0.18 11.00
CA GLN A 101 2.64 1.60 10.84
C GLN A 101 2.98 2.02 9.41
N PRO A 102 2.19 2.93 8.80
CA PRO A 102 2.55 3.51 7.52
C PRO A 102 3.72 4.49 7.70
N VAL A 103 4.62 4.56 6.72
CA VAL A 103 5.74 5.51 6.66
C VAL A 103 5.25 6.95 6.80
N ALA A 104 4.09 7.27 6.22
CA ALA A 104 3.47 8.59 6.37
C ALA A 104 3.12 8.99 7.82
N ALA A 105 3.08 8.03 8.75
CA ALA A 105 2.83 8.27 10.17
C ALA A 105 4.09 8.15 11.03
N MET A 106 5.25 7.82 10.45
CA MET A 106 6.52 7.70 11.16
C MET A 106 7.27 9.03 11.17
N THR A 107 7.94 9.31 12.27
CA THR A 107 9.03 10.29 12.30
C THR A 107 10.28 9.71 11.63
N GLU A 108 11.23 10.58 11.26
CA GLU A 108 12.50 10.15 10.67
C GLU A 108 13.26 9.15 11.56
N VAL A 109 13.23 9.36 12.88
CA VAL A 109 13.91 8.49 13.85
C VAL A 109 13.22 7.12 13.94
N GLU A 110 11.90 7.07 13.92
CA GLU A 110 11.14 5.81 13.91
C GLU A 110 11.42 5.03 12.63
N LEU A 111 11.42 5.70 11.47
CA LEU A 111 11.72 5.06 10.19
C LEU A 111 13.14 4.49 10.14
N GLN A 112 14.13 5.23 10.63
CA GLN A 112 15.51 4.74 10.74
C GLN A 112 15.63 3.53 11.66
N GLY A 113 14.86 3.51 12.76
CA GLY A 113 14.79 2.38 13.68
C GLY A 113 14.22 1.12 13.02
N GLU A 114 13.12 1.26 12.27
CA GLU A 114 12.48 0.15 11.53
C GLU A 114 13.40 -0.43 10.44
N VAL A 115 14.08 0.44 9.68
CA VAL A 115 15.08 0.02 8.68
C VAL A 115 16.19 -0.79 9.35
N ALA A 116 16.78 -0.27 10.43
CA ALA A 116 17.86 -0.95 11.14
C ALA A 116 17.43 -2.29 11.76
N GLN A 117 16.20 -2.38 12.26
CA GLN A 117 15.65 -3.63 12.80
C GLN A 117 15.48 -4.68 11.69
N MET A 118 14.92 -4.29 10.55
CA MET A 118 14.75 -5.21 9.41
C MET A 118 16.09 -5.70 8.86
N GLU A 119 17.10 -4.84 8.79
CA GLU A 119 18.47 -5.23 8.43
C GLU A 119 19.09 -6.21 9.44
N ALA A 120 18.87 -5.98 10.73
CA ALA A 120 19.36 -6.87 11.79
C ALA A 120 18.70 -8.26 11.72
N ASP A 121 17.39 -8.31 11.50
CA ASP A 121 16.64 -9.56 11.36
C ASP A 121 17.11 -10.36 10.13
N LEU A 122 17.29 -9.68 9.00
CA LEU A 122 17.84 -10.30 7.77
C LEU A 122 19.25 -10.86 8.00
N ALA A 123 20.11 -10.11 8.70
CA ALA A 123 21.47 -10.56 9.03
C ALA A 123 21.46 -11.80 9.94
N GLU A 124 20.54 -11.86 10.92
CA GLU A 124 20.37 -13.03 11.78
C GLU A 124 19.90 -14.26 10.99
N ASP A 125 18.96 -14.08 10.07
CA ASP A 125 18.43 -15.15 9.22
C ASP A 125 19.51 -15.74 8.31
N ILE A 126 20.29 -14.89 7.64
CA ILE A 126 21.45 -15.31 6.85
C ILE A 126 22.47 -16.06 7.73
N ALA A 127 22.76 -15.55 8.93
CA ALA A 127 23.69 -16.20 9.85
C ALA A 127 23.19 -17.58 10.31
N ARG A 128 21.88 -17.70 10.57
CA ARG A 128 21.22 -18.96 10.97
C ARG A 128 21.25 -19.98 9.85
N GLU A 129 20.93 -19.59 8.63
CA GLU A 129 21.00 -20.47 7.47
C GLU A 129 22.43 -20.99 7.23
N ASN A 130 23.42 -20.10 7.29
CA ASN A 130 24.83 -20.47 7.17
C ASN A 130 25.28 -21.47 8.26
N ARG A 131 24.82 -21.32 9.51
CA ARG A 131 25.10 -22.30 10.59
C ARG A 131 24.52 -23.68 10.28
N ASN A 132 23.30 -23.73 9.76
CA ASN A 132 22.62 -24.99 9.42
C ASN A 132 23.31 -25.71 8.25
N VAL A 133 23.76 -24.97 7.23
CA VAL A 133 24.51 -25.53 6.10
C VAL A 133 25.85 -26.12 6.54
N VAL A 134 26.54 -25.48 7.49
CA VAL A 134 27.81 -26.00 8.04
C VAL A 134 27.58 -27.29 8.83
N GLN A 135 26.53 -27.37 9.66
CA GLN A 135 26.23 -28.59 10.44
C GLN A 135 25.83 -29.80 9.59
N LEU A 136 25.21 -29.61 8.42
CA LEU A 136 24.88 -30.70 7.50
C LEU A 136 26.10 -31.24 6.71
N ARG A 137 27.23 -30.54 6.76
CA ARG A 137 28.48 -30.91 6.06
C ARG A 137 29.53 -31.52 6.99
N CYS A 138 29.27 -31.57 8.29
CA CYS A 138 30.12 -32.20 9.31
C CYS A 138 29.55 -33.55 9.73
#